data_AF-A0A4V0Z8W7-F1
#
_entry.id   AF-A0A4V0Z8W7-F1
#
_cell.length_a   1.000
_cell.length_b   1.000
_cell.length_c   1.000
_cell.angle_alpha   90.00
_cell.angle_beta   90.00
_cell.angle_gamma   90.00
#
_symmetry.space_group_name_H-M   'P 1'
#
loop_
_entity.id
_entity.type
_entity.pdbx_description
1 polymer ?
#
loop_
_entity_poly.entity_id
_entity_poly.type
_entity_poly.pdbx_seq_one_letter_code
_entity_poly.pdbx_strand_id
1 'polypeptide(L)'
;MNNLEQPKHFLLAKVCLLLLALWIFILLLGNIITVWANNPLKENLAIRIIEKRKYLEESTQDNKLVDWQNPDTYDAIYDTNGNQIAQRHYKLESTQDNKLVDWQNPDTWDATYDKNGRQTSKRYFLAQSTENNKLVNYKHHDTWDKTYDKNGNQLLERHYLQGSNEKDKLVDWKNNDTWDATYDANQKQTSKRHYLETSTENNKVVDWQHYDTWDATYDKNGRQTSQRHYLETSTENNKVVDWQHRYTWGKSSNVEPILPLTNVLVNKNTQKNKVYLHHTNNKVADVGDLQSQTYDTHIYNIKIFAYILFILLLAVFIISIYLYIKKIEKNN
;
A
#
# COMPACT_ATOMS: atom_id res chain seq x y z
N MET A 1 21.10 -41.05 61.47
CA MET A 1 20.80 -40.34 60.21
C MET A 1 20.47 -41.40 59.17
N ASN A 2 19.18 -41.65 58.91
CA ASN A 2 18.76 -42.69 57.96
C ASN A 2 18.64 -42.08 56.57
N ASN A 3 19.63 -42.32 55.72
CA ASN A 3 19.49 -42.10 54.28
C ASN A 3 18.56 -43.19 53.73
N LEU A 4 17.30 -42.86 53.48
CA LEU A 4 16.45 -43.67 52.62
C LEU A 4 16.98 -43.54 51.18
N GLU A 5 17.80 -44.49 50.76
CA GLU A 5 18.09 -44.68 49.34
C GLU A 5 16.80 -45.01 48.61
N GLN A 6 16.38 -44.12 47.69
CA GLN A 6 15.26 -44.45 46.82
C GLN A 6 15.65 -45.67 45.97
N PRO A 7 14.82 -46.73 45.93
CA PRO A 7 15.14 -47.92 45.17
C PRO A 7 15.27 -47.57 43.69
N LYS A 8 16.34 -48.03 43.04
CA LYS A 8 16.67 -47.77 41.62
C LYS A 8 15.48 -48.05 40.67
N HIS A 9 14.60 -48.97 41.04
CA HIS A 9 13.35 -49.27 40.34
C HIS A 9 12.35 -48.10 40.27
N PHE A 10 12.29 -47.26 41.31
CA PHE A 10 11.42 -46.08 41.34
C PHE A 10 11.91 -44.97 40.40
N LEU A 11 13.22 -44.88 40.22
CA LEU A 11 13.86 -43.92 39.33
C LEU A 11 13.68 -44.32 37.86
N LEU A 12 13.83 -45.61 37.55
CA LEU A 12 13.58 -46.17 36.23
C LEU A 12 12.12 -45.97 35.78
N ALA A 13 11.16 -46.19 36.70
CA ALA A 13 9.74 -45.98 36.42
C ALA A 13 9.43 -44.52 36.04
N LYS A 14 10.08 -43.54 36.68
CA LYS A 14 9.91 -42.11 36.34
C LYS A 14 10.47 -41.76 34.96
N VAL A 15 11.62 -42.33 34.60
CA VAL A 15 12.21 -42.13 33.26
C VAL A 15 11.33 -42.75 32.18
N CYS A 16 10.78 -43.95 32.41
CA CYS A 16 9.83 -44.58 31.49
C CYS A 16 8.55 -43.74 31.32
N LEU A 17 8.02 -43.17 32.40
CA LEU A 17 6.84 -42.29 32.34
C LEU A 17 7.10 -41.00 31.55
N LEU A 18 8.29 -40.39 31.71
CA LEU A 18 8.67 -39.19 30.95
C LEU A 18 8.85 -39.48 29.46
N LEU A 19 9.45 -40.62 29.11
CA LEU A 19 9.59 -41.06 27.72
C LEU A 19 8.24 -41.36 27.07
N LEU A 20 7.32 -41.99 27.81
CA LEU A 20 5.95 -42.23 27.35
C LEU A 20 5.20 -40.92 27.10
N ALA A 21 5.31 -39.95 28.03
CA ALA A 21 4.69 -38.64 27.88
C ALA A 21 5.25 -37.86 26.68
N LEU A 22 6.56 -37.92 26.45
CA LEU A 22 7.21 -37.32 25.29
C LEU A 22 6.74 -37.97 23.98
N TRP A 23 6.60 -39.29 23.95
CA TRP A 23 6.10 -40.02 22.78
C TRP A 23 4.65 -39.66 22.45
N ILE A 24 3.78 -39.59 23.46
CA ILE A 24 2.39 -39.14 23.31
C ILE A 24 2.35 -37.70 22.79
N PHE A 25 3.20 -36.82 23.32
CA PHE A 25 3.29 -35.43 22.87
C PHE A 25 3.71 -35.33 21.40
N ILE A 26 4.71 -36.10 20.97
CA ILE A 26 5.16 -36.14 19.57
C ILE A 26 4.04 -36.63 18.64
N LEU A 27 3.29 -37.66 19.04
CA LEU A 27 2.14 -38.15 18.27
C LEU A 27 1.01 -37.13 18.19
N LEU A 28 0.69 -36.44 19.29
CA LEU A 28 -0.31 -35.37 19.30
C LEU A 28 0.12 -34.21 18.41
N LEU A 29 1.40 -33.80 18.45
CA LEU A 29 1.94 -32.75 17.60
C LEU A 29 1.87 -33.15 16.12
N GLY A 30 2.24 -34.39 15.80
CA GLY A 30 2.14 -34.94 14.45
C GLY A 30 0.71 -34.92 13.93
N ASN A 31 -0.27 -35.32 14.74
CA ASN A 31 -1.69 -35.27 14.39
C ASN A 31 -2.19 -33.85 14.20
N ILE A 32 -1.80 -32.90 15.05
CA ILE A 32 -2.16 -31.48 14.90
C ILE A 32 -1.58 -30.91 13.60
N ILE A 33 -0.31 -31.21 13.30
CA ILE A 33 0.35 -30.78 12.05
C ILE A 33 -0.36 -31.40 10.84
N THR A 34 -0.75 -32.67 10.91
CA THR A 34 -1.43 -33.38 9.81
C THR A 34 -2.86 -32.84 9.60
N VAL A 35 -3.61 -32.60 10.67
CA VAL A 35 -4.93 -31.95 10.63
C VAL A 35 -4.83 -30.52 10.10
N TRP A 36 -3.76 -29.80 10.44
CA TRP A 36 -3.53 -28.44 9.95
C TRP A 36 -2.99 -28.39 8.51
N ALA A 37 -2.25 -29.43 8.08
CA ALA A 37 -1.82 -29.60 6.70
C ALA A 37 -3.02 -29.93 5.80
N ASN A 38 -3.95 -30.76 6.29
CA ASN A 38 -5.15 -31.21 5.59
C ASN A 38 -6.39 -30.36 5.90
N ASN A 39 -6.23 -29.17 6.50
CA ASN A 39 -7.36 -28.31 6.81
C ASN A 39 -7.93 -27.75 5.50
N PRO A 40 -9.18 -28.07 5.13
CA PRO A 40 -9.79 -27.60 3.87
C PRO A 40 -9.92 -26.07 3.79
N LEU A 41 -9.73 -25.34 4.89
CA LEU A 41 -9.62 -23.88 4.86
C LEU A 41 -8.34 -23.36 4.16
N LYS A 42 -7.28 -24.17 4.03
CA LYS A 42 -6.09 -23.82 3.22
C LYS A 42 -6.37 -23.85 1.72
N GLU A 43 -7.30 -24.69 1.29
CA GLU A 43 -7.68 -24.82 -0.12
C GLU A 43 -8.60 -23.70 -0.60
N ASN A 44 -9.05 -22.82 0.29
CA ASN A 44 -9.80 -21.61 -0.08
C ASN A 44 -8.87 -20.39 -0.29
N LEU A 45 -7.72 -20.60 -0.92
CA LEU A 45 -7.00 -19.55 -1.66
C LEU A 45 -7.66 -19.29 -3.02
N ALA A 46 -8.98 -19.43 -3.09
CA ALA A 46 -9.78 -19.09 -4.25
C ALA A 46 -10.03 -17.57 -4.26
N ILE A 47 -10.12 -17.00 -5.47
CA ILE A 47 -10.63 -15.64 -5.66
C ILE A 47 -11.90 -15.48 -4.83
N ARG A 48 -11.88 -14.53 -3.88
CA ARG A 48 -13.01 -14.31 -2.99
C ARG A 48 -13.93 -13.28 -3.62
N ILE A 49 -15.15 -13.68 -3.93
CA ILE A 49 -16.20 -12.76 -4.35
C ILE A 49 -17.00 -12.37 -3.10
N ILE A 50 -17.06 -11.08 -2.82
CA ILE A 50 -17.92 -10.51 -1.79
C ILE A 50 -19.07 -9.80 -2.49
N GLU A 51 -20.27 -10.27 -2.22
CA GLU A 51 -21.50 -9.68 -2.72
C GLU A 51 -22.03 -8.66 -1.71
N LYS A 52 -22.08 -7.37 -2.07
CA LYS A 52 -22.80 -6.36 -1.29
C LYS A 52 -24.16 -6.16 -1.94
N ARG A 53 -25.21 -6.31 -1.14
CA ARG A 53 -26.60 -6.22 -1.59
C ARG A 53 -27.34 -5.25 -0.68
N LYS A 54 -28.00 -4.26 -1.27
CA LYS A 54 -29.13 -3.61 -0.62
C LYS A 54 -30.41 -4.34 -1.02
N TYR A 55 -31.38 -4.35 -0.12
CA TYR A 55 -32.69 -4.95 -0.35
C TYR A 55 -33.75 -3.86 -0.28
N LEU A 56 -34.81 -3.99 -1.10
CA LEU A 56 -35.97 -3.09 -1.08
C LEU A 56 -36.70 -3.20 0.26
N GLU A 57 -37.40 -2.14 0.67
CA GLU A 57 -38.12 -2.08 1.96
C GLU A 57 -39.18 -3.18 2.11
N GLU A 58 -39.77 -3.62 0.99
CA GLU A 58 -40.75 -4.71 0.91
C GLU A 58 -40.15 -6.13 0.99
N SER A 59 -38.83 -6.23 1.15
CA SER A 59 -38.15 -7.53 1.31
C SER A 59 -38.54 -8.19 2.63
N THR A 60 -38.86 -9.48 2.57
CA THR A 60 -39.10 -10.30 3.75
C THR A 60 -37.91 -11.25 3.99
N GLN A 61 -37.89 -11.90 5.16
CA GLN A 61 -36.86 -12.89 5.48
C GLN A 61 -36.81 -14.04 4.46
N ASP A 62 -37.98 -14.42 3.93
CA ASP A 62 -38.15 -15.53 2.99
C ASP A 62 -38.16 -15.08 1.52
N ASN A 63 -38.30 -13.77 1.26
CA ASN A 63 -38.29 -13.20 -0.09
C ASN A 63 -37.48 -11.90 -0.12
N LYS A 64 -36.17 -12.05 -0.32
CA LYS A 64 -35.23 -10.94 -0.41
C LYS A 64 -35.22 -10.36 -1.83
N LEU A 65 -35.75 -9.16 -1.97
CA LEU A 65 -35.75 -8.43 -3.24
C LEU A 65 -34.57 -7.46 -3.24
N VAL A 66 -33.54 -7.77 -4.04
CA VAL A 66 -32.36 -6.91 -4.16
C VAL A 66 -32.75 -5.59 -4.80
N ASP A 67 -32.37 -4.49 -4.17
CA ASP A 67 -32.45 -3.15 -4.74
C ASP A 67 -31.24 -2.94 -5.66
N TRP A 68 -31.43 -3.30 -6.93
CA TRP A 68 -30.39 -3.16 -7.98
C TRP A 68 -30.12 -1.69 -8.35
N GLN A 69 -30.96 -0.74 -7.93
CA GLN A 69 -30.69 0.70 -8.10
C GLN A 69 -29.78 1.25 -7.02
N ASN A 70 -29.60 0.51 -5.93
CA ASN A 70 -28.82 1.02 -4.83
C ASN A 70 -27.34 1.11 -5.22
N PRO A 71 -26.66 2.27 -5.05
CA PRO A 71 -25.22 2.37 -5.23
C PRO A 71 -24.44 1.45 -4.28
N ASP A 72 -25.07 0.95 -3.21
CA ASP A 72 -24.47 -0.07 -2.33
C ASP A 72 -24.67 -1.52 -2.82
N THR A 73 -25.31 -1.73 -3.97
CA THR A 73 -25.50 -3.06 -4.59
C THR A 73 -24.45 -3.29 -5.66
N TYR A 74 -23.40 -4.03 -5.30
CA TYR A 74 -22.30 -4.35 -6.20
C TYR A 74 -21.64 -5.69 -5.85
N ASP A 75 -20.91 -6.25 -6.80
CA ASP A 75 -19.95 -7.33 -6.53
C ASP A 75 -18.53 -6.78 -6.46
N ALA A 76 -17.83 -7.09 -5.37
CA ALA A 76 -16.42 -6.82 -5.21
C ALA A 76 -15.64 -8.13 -5.23
N ILE A 77 -14.62 -8.20 -6.08
CA ILE A 77 -13.81 -9.40 -6.28
C ILE A 77 -12.44 -9.13 -5.68
N TYR A 78 -11.95 -10.09 -4.89
CA TYR A 78 -10.68 -9.99 -4.19
C TYR A 78 -9.72 -11.10 -4.61
N ASP A 79 -8.44 -10.76 -4.73
CA ASP A 79 -7.39 -11.76 -4.90
C ASP A 79 -7.14 -12.54 -3.60
N THR A 80 -6.20 -13.49 -3.66
CA THR A 80 -5.83 -14.33 -2.51
C THR A 80 -5.16 -13.57 -1.36
N ASN A 81 -4.67 -12.36 -1.63
CA ASN A 81 -4.04 -11.49 -0.64
C ASN A 81 -5.05 -10.52 -0.01
N GLY A 82 -6.32 -10.56 -0.45
CA GLY A 82 -7.36 -9.66 0.03
C GLY A 82 -7.36 -8.29 -0.64
N ASN A 83 -6.68 -8.12 -1.78
CA ASN A 83 -6.76 -6.89 -2.57
C ASN A 83 -8.01 -6.91 -3.46
N GLN A 84 -8.76 -5.82 -3.52
CA GLN A 84 -9.92 -5.72 -4.41
C GLN A 84 -9.45 -5.54 -5.86
N ILE A 85 -9.63 -6.56 -6.68
CA ILE A 85 -9.20 -6.61 -8.09
C ILE A 85 -10.29 -6.22 -9.08
N ALA A 86 -11.55 -6.16 -8.64
CA ALA A 86 -12.65 -5.71 -9.47
C ALA A 86 -13.85 -5.23 -8.63
N GLN A 87 -14.61 -4.33 -9.23
CA GLN A 87 -15.93 -3.92 -8.75
C GLN A 87 -16.92 -3.90 -9.91
N ARG A 88 -18.13 -4.41 -9.67
CA ARG A 88 -19.21 -4.51 -10.66
C ARG A 88 -20.48 -3.92 -10.09
N HIS A 89 -20.90 -2.80 -10.67
CA HIS A 89 -22.24 -2.26 -10.49
C HIS A 89 -23.16 -2.80 -11.58
N TYR A 90 -24.46 -2.76 -11.30
CA TYR A 90 -25.47 -3.44 -12.10
C TYR A 90 -26.48 -2.45 -12.66
N LYS A 91 -27.02 -2.74 -13.85
CA LYS A 91 -28.08 -1.96 -14.46
C LYS A 91 -29.40 -2.16 -13.74
N LEU A 92 -30.34 -1.24 -13.95
CA LEU A 92 -31.68 -1.30 -13.40
C LEU A 92 -32.42 -2.60 -13.74
N GLU A 93 -32.32 -3.06 -14.98
CA GLU A 93 -32.94 -4.30 -15.45
C GLU A 93 -32.27 -5.59 -14.92
N SER A 94 -31.29 -5.46 -14.02
CA SER A 94 -30.63 -6.61 -13.41
C SER A 94 -31.57 -7.37 -12.47
N THR A 95 -31.38 -8.67 -12.45
CA THR A 95 -32.00 -9.62 -11.54
C THR A 95 -30.91 -10.52 -10.99
N GLN A 96 -31.26 -11.31 -9.97
CA GLN A 96 -30.34 -12.27 -9.38
C GLN A 96 -29.78 -13.27 -10.42
N ASP A 97 -30.58 -13.59 -11.45
CA ASP A 97 -30.23 -14.58 -12.47
C ASP A 97 -29.51 -14.00 -13.69
N ASN A 98 -29.68 -12.70 -14.00
CA ASN A 98 -29.16 -12.10 -15.23
C ASN A 98 -28.02 -11.06 -15.02
N LYS A 99 -27.75 -10.63 -13.77
CA LYS A 99 -26.68 -9.70 -13.31
C LYS A 99 -26.04 -8.87 -14.45
N LEU A 100 -26.80 -7.91 -14.98
CA LEU A 100 -26.36 -7.10 -16.11
C LEU A 100 -25.44 -5.98 -15.64
N VAL A 101 -24.12 -6.14 -15.83
CA VAL A 101 -23.13 -5.15 -15.40
C VAL A 101 -23.35 -3.80 -16.10
N ASP A 102 -23.33 -2.73 -15.32
CA ASP A 102 -23.22 -1.36 -15.81
C ASP A 102 -21.74 -0.99 -15.95
N TRP A 103 -21.23 -1.15 -17.17
CA TRP A 103 -19.83 -0.89 -17.52
C TRP A 103 -19.46 0.59 -17.55
N GLN A 104 -20.44 1.51 -17.58
CA GLN A 104 -20.18 2.95 -17.56
C GLN A 104 -20.31 3.55 -16.16
N ASN A 105 -20.76 2.76 -15.18
CA ASN A 105 -20.81 3.21 -13.81
C ASN A 105 -19.41 3.63 -13.34
N PRO A 106 -19.26 4.82 -12.69
CA PRO A 106 -17.96 5.34 -12.23
C PRO A 106 -17.30 4.48 -11.14
N ASP A 107 -18.00 3.48 -10.65
CA ASP A 107 -17.55 2.52 -9.66
C ASP A 107 -17.42 1.09 -10.23
N THR A 108 -17.57 0.89 -11.55
CA THR A 108 -17.24 -0.36 -12.24
C THR A 108 -15.84 -0.30 -12.84
N TRP A 109 -14.93 -1.12 -12.31
CA TRP A 109 -13.51 -1.10 -12.69
C TRP A 109 -12.82 -2.43 -12.43
N ASP A 110 -11.66 -2.62 -13.07
CA ASP A 110 -10.68 -3.67 -12.74
C ASP A 110 -9.37 -3.03 -12.25
N ALA A 111 -8.68 -3.70 -11.35
CA ALA A 111 -7.37 -3.30 -10.83
C ALA A 111 -6.40 -4.48 -10.82
N THR A 112 -5.12 -4.17 -10.99
CA THR A 112 -4.04 -5.14 -10.81
C THR A 112 -3.10 -4.68 -9.71
N TYR A 113 -2.42 -5.65 -9.09
CA TYR A 113 -1.49 -5.42 -8.00
C TYR A 113 -0.19 -6.16 -8.27
N ASP A 114 0.91 -5.61 -7.77
CA ASP A 114 2.17 -6.34 -7.73
C ASP A 114 2.22 -7.37 -6.59
N LYS A 115 3.31 -8.13 -6.53
CA LYS A 115 3.54 -9.16 -5.49
C LYS A 115 3.52 -8.64 -4.04
N ASN A 116 3.64 -7.33 -3.85
CA ASN A 116 3.64 -6.69 -2.54
C ASN A 116 2.26 -6.06 -2.21
N GLY A 117 1.24 -6.27 -3.05
CA GLY A 117 -0.10 -5.71 -2.86
C GLY A 117 -0.22 -4.24 -3.22
N ARG A 118 0.72 -3.68 -4.01
CA ARG A 118 0.63 -2.28 -4.50
C ARG A 118 -0.13 -2.27 -5.81
N GLN A 119 -1.12 -1.39 -5.94
CA GLN A 119 -1.94 -1.30 -7.14
C GLN A 119 -1.12 -0.79 -8.33
N THR A 120 -0.94 -1.62 -9.35
CA THR A 120 -0.17 -1.31 -10.56
C THR A 120 -1.03 -0.76 -11.69
N SER A 121 -2.33 -1.00 -11.66
CA SER A 121 -3.23 -0.45 -12.66
C SER A 121 -4.66 -0.29 -12.17
N LYS A 122 -5.39 0.61 -12.82
CA LYS A 122 -6.85 0.71 -12.74
C LYS A 122 -7.42 0.87 -14.15
N ARG A 123 -8.54 0.21 -14.42
CA ARG A 123 -9.18 0.14 -15.74
C ARG A 123 -10.67 0.42 -15.61
N TYR A 124 -11.12 1.41 -16.37
CA TYR A 124 -12.53 1.68 -16.62
C TYR A 124 -12.91 1.20 -18.02
N PHE A 125 -14.20 1.06 -18.27
CA PHE A 125 -14.70 0.36 -19.45
C PHE A 125 -15.62 1.23 -20.30
N LEU A 126 -15.74 0.87 -21.57
CA LEU A 126 -16.70 1.46 -22.50
C LEU A 126 -18.05 0.77 -22.36
N ALA A 127 -19.12 1.46 -22.75
CA ALA A 127 -20.51 1.00 -22.65
C ALA A 127 -20.76 -0.37 -23.30
N GLN A 128 -20.04 -0.68 -24.36
CA GLN A 128 -20.19 -1.91 -25.14
C GLN A 128 -19.44 -3.11 -24.52
N SER A 129 -18.82 -2.93 -23.36
CA SER A 129 -18.09 -4.01 -22.69
C SER A 129 -19.04 -5.11 -22.23
N THR A 130 -18.47 -6.30 -22.09
CA THR A 130 -19.11 -7.47 -21.47
C THR A 130 -18.06 -8.19 -20.62
N GLU A 131 -18.46 -9.10 -19.73
CA GLU A 131 -17.48 -9.78 -18.87
C GLU A 131 -16.48 -10.61 -19.71
N ASN A 132 -16.93 -11.16 -20.85
CA ASN A 132 -16.10 -11.92 -21.78
C ASN A 132 -15.33 -11.05 -22.79
N ASN A 133 -15.68 -9.77 -22.92
CA ASN A 133 -15.03 -8.84 -23.83
C ASN A 133 -15.03 -7.43 -23.22
N LYS A 134 -14.04 -7.17 -22.38
CA LYS A 134 -13.88 -5.89 -21.69
C LYS A 134 -13.15 -4.91 -22.60
N LEU A 135 -13.84 -3.85 -22.99
CA LEU A 135 -13.28 -2.78 -23.81
C LEU A 135 -12.87 -1.64 -22.89
N VAL A 136 -11.58 -1.51 -22.61
CA VAL A 136 -11.05 -0.49 -21.71
C VAL A 136 -11.24 0.91 -22.30
N ASN A 137 -11.77 1.83 -21.48
CA ASN A 137 -11.81 3.26 -21.76
C ASN A 137 -10.51 3.92 -21.29
N TYR A 138 -9.46 3.83 -22.11
CA TYR A 138 -8.15 4.37 -21.78
C TYR A 138 -8.13 5.88 -21.55
N LYS A 139 -9.06 6.65 -22.12
CA LYS A 139 -9.18 8.09 -21.90
C LYS A 139 -9.87 8.44 -20.57
N HIS A 140 -10.46 7.47 -19.87
CA HIS A 140 -11.07 7.74 -18.59
C HIS A 140 -10.03 8.27 -17.61
N HIS A 141 -10.36 9.36 -16.88
CA HIS A 141 -9.43 10.03 -15.97
C HIS A 141 -8.87 9.13 -14.86
N ASP A 142 -9.61 8.09 -14.47
CA ASP A 142 -9.14 7.09 -13.50
C ASP A 142 -8.59 5.79 -14.14
N THR A 143 -8.30 5.79 -15.45
CA THR A 143 -7.61 4.68 -16.11
C THR A 143 -6.13 5.00 -16.25
N TRP A 144 -5.31 4.28 -15.48
CA TRP A 144 -3.90 4.57 -15.36
C TRP A 144 -3.04 3.32 -15.11
N ASP A 145 -1.73 3.45 -15.35
CA ASP A 145 -0.72 2.52 -14.88
C ASP A 145 0.29 3.21 -13.94
N LYS A 146 0.72 2.46 -12.92
CA LYS A 146 1.76 2.86 -11.98
C LYS A 146 2.89 1.85 -11.98
N THR A 147 4.11 2.32 -11.79
CA THR A 147 5.24 1.44 -11.50
C THR A 147 5.93 1.88 -10.23
N TYR A 148 6.56 0.91 -9.58
CA TYR A 148 7.21 1.10 -8.30
C TYR A 148 8.62 0.53 -8.32
N ASP A 149 9.50 1.13 -7.53
CA ASP A 149 10.79 0.54 -7.24
C ASP A 149 10.65 -0.68 -6.29
N LYS A 150 11.78 -1.33 -6.03
CA LYS A 150 11.88 -2.49 -5.13
C LYS A 150 11.49 -2.18 -3.67
N ASN A 151 11.50 -0.91 -3.28
CA ASN A 151 11.36 -0.46 -1.89
C ASN A 151 9.97 0.10 -1.57
N GLY A 152 9.12 0.35 -2.58
CA GLY A 152 7.79 0.92 -2.32
C GLY A 152 7.48 2.17 -3.12
N ASN A 153 8.50 2.85 -3.64
CA ASN A 153 8.34 4.20 -4.16
C ASN A 153 7.73 4.17 -5.56
N GLN A 154 6.71 5.00 -5.79
CA GLN A 154 6.08 5.14 -7.10
C GLN A 154 7.02 5.91 -8.04
N LEU A 155 7.49 5.24 -9.08
CA LEU A 155 8.42 5.83 -10.04
C LEU A 155 7.71 6.66 -11.10
N LEU A 156 6.50 6.26 -11.47
CA LEU A 156 5.73 6.94 -12.49
C LEU A 156 4.24 6.64 -12.40
N GLU A 157 3.46 7.48 -13.05
CA GLU A 157 2.05 7.30 -13.36
C GLU A 157 1.80 7.65 -14.83
N ARG A 158 0.97 6.86 -15.51
CA ARG A 158 0.62 7.05 -16.92
C ARG A 158 -0.87 7.04 -17.12
N HIS A 159 -1.36 8.09 -17.76
CA HIS A 159 -2.70 8.20 -18.32
C HIS A 159 -2.61 8.15 -19.84
N TYR A 160 -3.74 7.87 -20.51
CA TYR A 160 -3.72 7.44 -21.89
C TYR A 160 -4.70 8.22 -22.78
N LEU A 161 -4.33 8.35 -24.05
CA LEU A 161 -5.15 8.98 -25.08
C LEU A 161 -6.24 8.04 -25.60
N GLN A 162 -7.25 8.64 -26.24
CA GLN A 162 -8.23 7.90 -27.03
C GLN A 162 -7.53 7.07 -28.12
N GLY A 163 -8.00 5.85 -28.35
CA GLY A 163 -7.42 4.95 -29.35
C GLY A 163 -6.32 4.03 -28.82
N SER A 164 -5.87 4.25 -27.58
CA SER A 164 -5.00 3.31 -26.87
C SER A 164 -5.66 1.93 -26.73
N ASN A 165 -4.83 0.90 -26.72
CA ASN A 165 -5.21 -0.46 -26.38
C ASN A 165 -4.10 -1.13 -25.56
N GLU A 166 -4.32 -2.34 -25.04
CA GLU A 166 -3.35 -2.96 -24.13
C GLU A 166 -1.98 -3.26 -24.78
N LYS A 167 -1.95 -3.46 -26.11
CA LYS A 167 -0.71 -3.71 -26.86
C LYS A 167 -0.02 -2.43 -27.34
N ASP A 168 -0.79 -1.37 -27.53
CA ASP A 168 -0.33 -0.09 -28.06
C ASP A 168 -0.96 1.05 -27.26
N LYS A 169 -0.32 1.39 -26.14
CA LYS A 169 -0.78 2.43 -25.23
C LYS A 169 -0.17 3.76 -25.64
N LEU A 170 -1.03 4.71 -26.00
CA LEU A 170 -0.63 6.07 -26.35
C LEU A 170 -0.71 6.93 -25.08
N VAL A 171 0.43 7.21 -24.46
CA VAL A 171 0.49 8.01 -23.24
C VAL A 171 0.02 9.44 -23.50
N ASP A 172 -0.85 9.95 -22.64
CA ASP A 172 -1.26 11.36 -22.61
C ASP A 172 -0.27 12.17 -21.77
N TRP A 173 0.85 12.58 -22.38
CA TRP A 173 1.95 13.23 -21.67
C TRP A 173 1.58 14.56 -21.00
N LYS A 174 0.59 15.27 -21.53
CA LYS A 174 0.11 16.54 -20.97
C LYS A 174 -0.91 16.36 -19.84
N ASN A 175 -1.32 15.13 -19.55
CA ASN A 175 -2.25 14.87 -18.46
C ASN A 175 -1.59 15.24 -17.12
N ASN A 176 -2.31 15.97 -16.27
CA ASN A 176 -1.82 16.47 -14.98
C ASN A 176 -1.37 15.35 -14.02
N ASP A 177 -1.85 14.13 -14.22
CA ASP A 177 -1.51 12.95 -13.40
C ASP A 177 -0.49 12.04 -14.10
N THR A 178 0.01 12.42 -15.28
CA THR A 178 1.15 11.74 -15.93
C THR A 178 2.45 12.38 -15.51
N TRP A 179 3.28 11.61 -14.80
CA TRP A 179 4.54 12.11 -14.25
C TRP A 179 5.58 11.02 -14.00
N ASP A 180 6.85 11.42 -13.87
CA ASP A 180 7.95 10.60 -13.36
C ASP A 180 8.50 11.20 -12.06
N ALA A 181 8.94 10.32 -11.15
CA ALA A 181 9.60 10.70 -9.91
C ALA A 181 10.96 10.01 -9.77
N THR A 182 11.90 10.69 -9.11
CA THR A 182 13.18 10.12 -8.73
C THR A 182 13.35 10.17 -7.22
N TYR A 183 14.17 9.26 -6.70
CA TYR A 183 14.43 9.12 -5.28
C TYR A 183 15.92 9.01 -5.03
N ASP A 184 16.37 9.55 -3.90
CA ASP A 184 17.74 9.35 -3.43
C ASP A 184 17.95 7.95 -2.80
N ALA A 185 19.19 7.66 -2.41
CA ALA A 185 19.55 6.39 -1.76
C ALA A 185 18.86 6.15 -0.41
N ASN A 186 18.29 7.19 0.20
CA ASN A 186 17.53 7.12 1.44
C ASN A 186 16.00 7.08 1.19
N GLN A 187 15.59 6.81 -0.06
CA GLN A 187 14.20 6.70 -0.49
C GLN A 187 13.40 8.01 -0.34
N LYS A 188 14.06 9.17 -0.35
CA LYS A 188 13.40 10.49 -0.38
C LYS A 188 13.21 10.94 -1.82
N GLN A 189 12.01 11.44 -2.14
CA GLN A 189 11.69 11.89 -3.48
C GLN A 189 12.48 13.15 -3.82
N THR A 190 13.41 13.06 -4.77
CA THR A 190 14.27 14.16 -5.19
C THR A 190 13.68 14.96 -6.34
N SER A 191 12.73 14.40 -7.09
CA SER A 191 12.07 15.12 -8.17
C SER A 191 10.67 14.61 -8.47
N LYS A 192 9.85 15.47 -9.06
CA LYS A 192 8.64 15.13 -9.82
C LYS A 192 8.67 15.88 -11.15
N ARG A 193 8.31 15.20 -12.24
CA ARG A 193 8.37 15.72 -13.61
C ARG A 193 7.06 15.49 -14.33
N HIS A 194 6.46 16.57 -14.82
CA HIS A 194 5.40 16.55 -15.81
C HIS A 194 5.95 16.91 -17.18
N TYR A 195 5.17 16.68 -18.23
CA TYR A 195 5.64 16.69 -19.60
C TYR A 195 4.76 17.53 -20.51
N LEU A 196 5.37 18.10 -21.54
CA LEU A 196 4.64 18.79 -22.59
C LEU A 196 3.93 17.79 -23.51
N GLU A 197 2.85 18.23 -24.16
CA GLU A 197 2.07 17.44 -25.12
C GLU A 197 2.90 16.86 -26.27
N THR A 198 3.99 17.53 -26.65
CA THR A 198 4.91 17.09 -27.71
C THR A 198 5.79 15.90 -27.32
N SER A 199 5.72 15.45 -26.07
CA SER A 199 6.52 14.34 -25.58
C SER A 199 6.12 13.02 -26.22
N THR A 200 7.10 12.12 -26.28
CA THR A 200 6.92 10.71 -26.66
C THR A 200 7.72 9.84 -25.69
N GLU A 201 7.49 8.53 -25.69
CA GLU A 201 8.23 7.62 -24.80
C GLU A 201 9.75 7.74 -24.98
N ASN A 202 10.22 7.92 -26.22
CA ASN A 202 11.64 8.03 -26.55
C ASN A 202 12.17 9.46 -26.48
N ASN A 203 11.30 10.46 -26.33
CA ASN A 203 11.69 11.88 -26.29
C ASN A 203 10.72 12.64 -25.38
N LYS A 204 11.00 12.61 -24.08
CA LYS A 204 10.20 13.30 -23.07
C LYS A 204 10.70 14.73 -22.92
N VAL A 205 9.81 15.70 -23.11
CA VAL A 205 10.11 17.13 -22.93
C VAL A 205 9.43 17.58 -21.65
N VAL A 206 10.23 17.90 -20.63
CA VAL A 206 9.71 18.31 -19.32
C VAL A 206 8.96 19.63 -19.44
N ASP A 207 7.76 19.67 -18.86
CA ASP A 207 7.05 20.92 -18.58
C ASP A 207 7.56 21.47 -17.25
N TRP A 208 8.51 22.41 -17.35
CA TRP A 208 9.11 23.06 -16.18
C TRP A 208 8.16 24.01 -15.45
N GLN A 209 7.16 24.55 -16.15
CA GLN A 209 6.20 25.48 -15.55
C GLN A 209 5.03 24.76 -14.86
N HIS A 210 4.84 23.47 -15.15
CA HIS A 210 3.82 22.68 -14.48
C HIS A 210 3.95 22.84 -12.97
N TYR A 211 2.83 23.16 -12.31
CA TYR A 211 2.80 23.54 -10.89
C TYR A 211 3.36 22.46 -9.95
N ASP A 212 3.35 21.20 -10.41
CA ASP A 212 3.83 20.02 -9.71
C ASP A 212 5.19 19.49 -10.23
N THR A 213 5.86 20.20 -11.14
CA THR A 213 7.25 19.91 -11.54
C THR A 213 8.22 20.59 -10.58
N TRP A 214 9.02 19.80 -9.86
CA TRP A 214 9.94 20.34 -8.86
C TRP A 214 11.16 19.46 -8.58
N ASP A 215 12.18 20.05 -7.98
CA ASP A 215 13.31 19.36 -7.35
C ASP A 215 13.40 19.60 -5.85
N ALA A 216 13.79 18.58 -5.11
CA ALA A 216 14.07 18.66 -3.68
C ALA A 216 15.48 18.18 -3.36
N THR A 217 16.05 18.76 -2.30
CA THR A 217 17.32 18.29 -1.73
C THR A 217 17.13 17.99 -0.26
N TYR A 218 17.98 17.11 0.28
CA TYR A 218 17.93 16.65 1.66
C TYR A 218 19.32 16.71 2.28
N ASP A 219 19.38 16.99 3.59
CA ASP A 219 20.61 16.88 4.36
C ASP A 219 20.95 15.42 4.67
N LYS A 220 22.14 15.20 5.26
CA LYS A 220 22.61 13.87 5.67
C LYS A 220 21.70 13.15 6.69
N ASN A 221 20.81 13.87 7.36
CA ASN A 221 19.86 13.32 8.32
C ASN A 221 18.48 13.06 7.67
N GLY A 222 18.36 13.27 6.36
CA GLY A 222 17.12 13.08 5.61
C GLY A 222 16.11 14.21 5.77
N ARG A 223 16.51 15.37 6.32
CA ARG A 223 15.64 16.56 6.39
C ARG A 223 15.70 17.30 5.07
N GLN A 224 14.54 17.66 4.52
CA GLN A 224 14.48 18.42 3.28
C GLN A 224 15.11 19.81 3.49
N THR A 225 16.02 20.20 2.60
CA THR A 225 16.76 21.47 2.64
C THR A 225 16.31 22.46 1.57
N SER A 226 15.64 21.98 0.52
CA SER A 226 15.00 22.84 -0.48
C SER A 226 13.86 22.14 -1.21
N GLN A 227 12.99 22.95 -1.80
CA GLN A 227 12.11 22.56 -2.89
C GLN A 227 12.10 23.67 -3.93
N ARG A 228 12.28 23.35 -5.21
CA ARG A 228 12.41 24.33 -6.28
C ARG A 228 11.45 24.00 -7.40
N HIS A 229 10.62 24.98 -7.75
CA HIS A 229 9.81 25.01 -8.97
C HIS A 229 10.46 25.98 -9.96
N TYR A 230 10.01 25.95 -11.20
CA TYR A 230 10.75 26.56 -12.31
C TYR A 230 9.87 27.47 -13.16
N LEU A 231 10.50 28.48 -13.76
CA LEU A 231 9.84 29.35 -14.74
C LEU A 231 9.72 28.63 -16.09
N GLU A 232 8.77 29.07 -16.91
CA GLU A 232 8.53 28.58 -18.29
C GLU A 232 9.77 28.63 -19.19
N THR A 233 10.67 29.59 -18.96
CA THR A 233 11.92 29.75 -19.72
C THR A 233 12.95 28.67 -19.40
N SER A 234 12.66 27.78 -18.45
CA SER A 234 13.57 26.71 -18.04
C SER A 234 13.69 25.63 -19.09
N THR A 235 14.89 25.06 -19.17
CA THR A 235 15.21 23.89 -19.99
C THR A 235 16.00 22.91 -19.13
N GLU A 236 16.20 21.68 -19.62
CA GLU A 236 17.02 20.70 -18.88
C GLU A 236 18.42 21.24 -18.56
N ASN A 237 19.02 22.01 -19.48
CA ASN A 237 20.35 22.56 -19.35
C ASN A 237 20.40 23.94 -18.66
N ASN A 238 19.26 24.59 -18.49
CA ASN A 238 19.18 25.92 -17.89
C ASN A 238 17.86 26.07 -17.12
N LYS A 239 17.89 25.68 -15.84
CA LYS A 239 16.73 25.71 -14.95
C LYS A 239 16.68 27.03 -14.19
N VAL A 240 15.66 27.84 -14.44
CA VAL A 240 15.45 29.12 -13.78
C VAL A 240 14.40 28.94 -12.68
N VAL A 241 14.83 29.07 -11.42
CA VAL A 241 13.96 28.84 -10.27
C VAL A 241 12.90 29.93 -10.18
N ASP A 242 11.64 29.52 -10.03
CA ASP A 242 10.54 30.40 -9.67
C ASP A 242 10.49 30.58 -8.15
N TRP A 243 11.11 31.66 -7.67
CA TRP A 243 11.10 32.05 -6.25
C TRP A 243 9.77 32.64 -5.77
N GLN A 244 8.85 32.97 -6.68
CA GLN A 244 7.51 33.45 -6.34
C GLN A 244 6.52 32.29 -6.17
N HIS A 245 6.85 31.09 -6.66
CA HIS A 245 6.01 29.92 -6.46
C HIS A 245 5.85 29.60 -4.97
N ARG A 246 4.60 29.41 -4.53
CA ARG A 246 4.22 29.25 -3.11
C ARG A 246 4.90 28.08 -2.39
N TYR A 247 5.39 27.10 -3.14
CA TYR A 247 6.05 25.90 -2.63
C TYR A 247 7.56 25.89 -2.90
N THR A 248 8.12 26.95 -3.47
CA THR A 248 9.57 27.10 -3.62
C THR A 248 10.18 27.68 -2.34
N TRP A 249 11.20 27.00 -1.81
CA TRP A 249 11.95 27.44 -0.64
C TRP A 249 13.31 26.73 -0.56
N GLY A 250 14.22 27.27 0.25
CA GLY A 250 15.53 26.68 0.52
C GLY A 250 16.66 27.70 0.45
N LYS A 251 17.82 27.35 1.01
CA LYS A 251 18.99 28.24 0.99
C LYS A 251 19.62 28.20 -0.41
N SER A 252 19.47 29.30 -1.15
CA SER A 252 20.36 29.63 -2.27
C SER A 252 21.75 29.88 -1.68
N SER A 253 22.69 28.97 -1.88
CA SER A 253 24.10 29.38 -1.86
C SER A 253 24.36 30.07 -3.21
N ASN A 254 24.38 31.40 -3.19
CA ASN A 254 24.97 32.29 -4.20
C ASN A 254 24.17 32.68 -5.45
N VAL A 255 22.83 32.71 -5.41
CA VAL A 255 22.06 33.45 -6.41
C VAL A 255 21.11 34.39 -5.70
N GLU A 256 21.44 35.69 -5.70
CA GLU A 256 20.48 36.74 -5.41
C GLU A 256 19.32 36.63 -6.42
N PRO A 257 18.06 36.80 -5.98
CA PRO A 257 16.95 36.82 -6.91
C PRO A 257 17.14 38.00 -7.88
N ILE A 258 17.35 37.70 -9.16
CA ILE A 258 17.20 38.69 -10.22
C ILE A 258 15.71 38.98 -10.31
N LEU A 259 15.25 39.97 -9.53
CA LEU A 259 13.93 40.53 -9.69
C LEU A 259 13.84 41.07 -11.13
N PRO A 260 12.78 40.80 -11.90
CA PRO A 260 12.57 41.50 -13.16
C PRO A 260 12.51 42.99 -12.84
N LEU A 261 13.45 43.74 -13.42
CA LEU A 261 13.46 45.20 -13.43
C LEU A 261 12.20 45.68 -14.16
N THR A 262 11.07 45.72 -13.46
CA THR A 262 10.00 46.63 -13.85
C THR A 262 10.52 48.04 -13.57
N ASN A 263 10.61 48.84 -14.62
CA ASN A 263 10.90 50.26 -14.56
C ASN A 263 9.86 50.96 -13.67
N VAL A 264 10.08 50.95 -12.36
CA VAL A 264 9.40 51.85 -11.43
C VAL A 264 10.29 53.08 -11.35
N LEU A 265 9.86 54.15 -12.04
CA LEU A 265 10.31 55.50 -11.76
C LEU A 265 10.18 55.74 -10.25
N VAL A 266 11.31 55.76 -9.56
CA VAL A 266 11.39 56.12 -8.15
C VAL A 266 11.10 57.62 -8.05
N ASN A 267 9.85 57.97 -7.77
CA ASN A 267 9.55 59.27 -7.22
C ASN A 267 10.06 59.29 -5.78
N LYS A 268 11.21 59.94 -5.57
CA LYS A 268 11.79 60.21 -4.24
C LYS A 268 10.87 61.16 -3.51
N ASN A 269 9.79 60.66 -2.90
CA ASN A 269 9.10 61.23 -1.74
C ASN A 269 7.83 60.43 -1.44
N THR A 270 7.97 59.30 -0.74
CA THR A 270 7.04 58.87 0.32
C THR A 270 7.56 57.58 0.96
N GLN A 271 8.04 57.69 2.20
CA GLN A 271 8.25 56.54 3.08
C GLN A 271 6.91 55.83 3.31
N LYS A 272 6.79 54.59 2.83
CA LYS A 272 6.00 53.51 3.46
C LYS A 272 6.34 52.19 2.77
N ASN A 273 7.54 51.68 3.04
CA ASN A 273 7.86 50.27 2.80
C ASN A 273 7.04 49.44 3.79
N LYS A 274 5.97 48.78 3.32
CA LYS A 274 5.36 47.66 4.04
C LYS A 274 6.25 46.44 3.84
N VAL A 275 7.13 46.22 4.81
CA VAL A 275 7.79 44.94 5.05
C VAL A 275 6.69 43.97 5.50
N TYR A 276 6.40 42.93 4.71
CA TYR A 276 5.57 41.83 5.19
C TYR A 276 6.46 40.86 5.97
N LEU A 277 6.40 40.96 7.29
CA LEU A 277 6.94 39.99 8.24
C LEU A 277 6.04 38.75 8.30
N HIS A 278 6.66 37.61 8.59
CA HIS A 278 6.04 36.31 8.85
C HIS A 278 4.75 36.40 9.68
N HIS A 279 3.67 35.77 9.19
CA HIS A 279 2.54 35.38 10.02
C HIS A 279 2.61 33.87 10.28
N THR A 280 3.18 33.51 11.43
CA THR A 280 2.90 32.24 12.09
C THR A 280 1.53 32.33 12.74
N ASN A 281 0.51 31.80 12.07
CA ASN A 281 -0.75 31.47 12.74
C ASN A 281 -0.81 29.97 12.94
N ASN A 282 -0.50 29.57 14.17
CA ASN A 282 -0.97 28.32 14.78
C ASN A 282 -2.46 28.14 14.45
N LYS A 283 -2.78 27.10 13.69
CA LYS A 283 -4.06 26.42 13.85
C LYS A 283 -3.79 25.11 14.57
N VAL A 284 -4.27 25.08 15.81
CA VAL A 284 -4.54 23.86 16.56
C VAL A 284 -5.43 23.00 15.67
N ALA A 285 -4.95 21.81 15.31
CA ALA A 285 -5.77 20.82 14.65
C ALA A 285 -6.74 20.26 15.69
N ASP A 286 -8.04 20.38 15.38
CA ASP A 286 -9.08 19.60 16.04
C ASP A 286 -8.74 18.11 15.93
N VAL A 287 -8.79 17.45 17.08
CA VAL A 287 -8.62 16.01 17.25
C VAL A 287 -9.90 15.35 16.76
N GLY A 288 -9.94 15.01 15.48
CA GLY A 288 -11.00 14.21 14.86
C GLY A 288 -10.58 12.76 14.71
N ASP A 289 -11.19 11.89 15.51
CA ASP A 289 -11.48 10.47 15.29
C ASP A 289 -10.36 9.55 14.77
N LEU A 290 -9.54 9.07 15.70
CA LEU A 290 -8.92 7.75 15.60
C LEU A 290 -9.98 6.67 15.78
N GLN A 291 -10.58 6.20 14.69
CA GLN A 291 -11.27 4.91 14.68
C GLN A 291 -10.40 3.85 14.00
N SER A 292 -9.94 2.92 14.85
CA SER A 292 -9.89 1.47 14.60
C SER A 292 -9.19 1.00 13.32
N GLN A 293 -7.87 0.81 13.40
CA GLN A 293 -7.19 -0.26 12.66
C GLN A 293 -6.80 -1.37 13.63
N THR A 294 -7.71 -2.32 13.81
CA THR A 294 -7.44 -3.61 14.42
C THR A 294 -6.61 -4.41 13.42
N TYR A 295 -5.29 -4.26 13.45
CA TYR A 295 -4.41 -5.18 12.76
C TYR A 295 -4.44 -6.53 13.46
N ASP A 296 -4.51 -7.57 12.63
CA ASP A 296 -4.62 -8.99 12.97
C ASP A 296 -3.30 -9.53 13.56
N THR A 297 -2.86 -8.95 14.69
CA THR A 297 -1.67 -9.34 15.45
C THR A 297 -1.84 -10.67 16.19
N HIS A 298 -3.02 -11.29 16.16
CA HIS A 298 -3.27 -12.51 16.91
C HIS A 298 -2.64 -13.76 16.27
N ILE A 299 -2.56 -13.83 14.94
CA ILE A 299 -2.08 -15.05 14.26
C ILE A 299 -0.54 -15.17 14.29
N TYR A 300 0.18 -14.05 14.16
CA TYR A 300 1.65 -14.06 14.22
C TYR A 300 2.18 -14.30 15.65
N ASN A 301 1.49 -13.76 16.66
CA ASN A 301 1.85 -13.94 18.06
C ASN A 301 1.69 -15.39 18.54
N ILE A 302 0.69 -16.13 18.06
CA ILE A 302 0.48 -17.53 18.47
C ILE A 302 1.62 -18.44 17.98
N LYS A 303 2.13 -18.24 16.76
CA LYS A 303 3.25 -19.04 16.23
C LYS A 303 4.55 -18.79 16.98
N ILE A 304 4.85 -17.52 17.26
CA ILE A 304 6.05 -17.14 18.03
C ILE A 304 5.94 -17.66 19.46
N PHE A 305 4.77 -17.55 20.09
CA PHE A 305 4.55 -18.04 21.44
C PHE A 305 4.70 -19.57 21.55
N ALA A 306 4.17 -20.33 20.59
CA ALA A 306 4.34 -21.78 20.53
C ALA A 306 5.81 -22.19 20.35
N TYR A 307 6.58 -21.45 19.53
CA TYR A 307 7.99 -21.72 19.31
C TYR A 307 8.84 -21.42 20.56
N ILE A 308 8.57 -20.30 21.23
CA ILE A 308 9.23 -19.94 22.50
C ILE A 308 8.91 -20.97 23.58
N LEU A 309 7.64 -21.39 23.71
CA LEU A 309 7.23 -22.40 24.68
C LEU A 309 7.91 -23.75 24.42
N PHE A 310 8.06 -24.15 23.15
CA PHE A 310 8.77 -25.37 22.77
C PHE A 310 10.26 -25.32 23.15
N ILE A 311 10.94 -24.21 22.87
CA ILE A 311 12.37 -24.04 23.23
C ILE A 311 12.55 -24.07 24.76
N LEU A 312 11.65 -23.43 25.51
CA LEU A 312 11.68 -23.45 26.97
C LEU A 312 11.50 -24.86 27.54
N LEU A 313 10.55 -25.64 27.01
CA LEU A 313 10.33 -27.02 27.41
C LEU A 313 11.53 -27.92 27.08
N LEU A 314 12.15 -27.72 25.92
CA LEU A 314 13.36 -28.44 25.52
C LEU A 314 14.54 -28.12 26.45
N ALA A 315 14.73 -26.86 26.82
CA ALA A 315 15.77 -26.45 27.75
C ALA A 315 15.58 -27.06 29.14
N VAL A 316 14.35 -27.06 29.68
CA VAL A 316 14.03 -27.71 30.97
C VAL A 316 14.31 -29.21 30.93
N PHE A 317 13.99 -29.87 29.80
CA PHE A 317 14.26 -31.28 29.61
C PHE A 317 15.77 -31.60 29.61
N ILE A 318 16.56 -30.82 28.87
CA ILE A 318 18.03 -30.98 28.82
C ILE A 318 18.66 -30.74 30.21
N ILE A 319 18.24 -29.69 30.92
CA ILE A 319 18.72 -29.41 32.28
C ILE A 319 18.37 -30.55 33.24
N SER A 320 17.17 -31.12 33.12
CA SER A 320 16.74 -32.24 33.96
C SER A 320 17.59 -33.49 33.72
N ILE A 321 17.93 -33.79 32.46
CA ILE A 321 18.84 -34.88 32.10
C ILE A 321 20.25 -34.61 32.65
N TYR A 322 20.77 -33.40 32.49
CA TYR A 322 22.10 -33.05 32.97
C TYR A 322 22.23 -33.16 34.50
N LEU A 323 21.25 -32.64 35.25
CA LEU A 323 21.22 -32.77 36.71
C LEU A 323 21.09 -34.22 37.17
N TYR A 324 20.36 -35.03 36.40
CA TYR A 324 20.22 -36.46 36.65
C TYR A 324 21.56 -37.21 36.50
N ILE A 325 22.29 -36.97 35.40
CA ILE A 325 23.62 -37.56 35.15
C ILE A 325 24.59 -37.16 36.26
N LYS A 326 24.65 -35.86 36.59
CA LYS A 326 25.54 -35.34 37.63
C LYS A 326 25.23 -35.91 39.02
N LYS A 327 23.96 -36.24 39.32
CA LYS A 327 23.57 -36.88 40.58
C LYS A 327 23.99 -38.34 40.65
N ILE A 328 24.02 -39.06 39.53
CA ILE A 328 24.53 -40.44 39.45
C ILE A 328 26.04 -40.44 39.68
N GLU A 329 26.78 -39.52 39.06
CA GLU A 329 28.24 -39.42 39.22
C GLU A 329 28.70 -39.09 40.65
N LYS A 330 27.86 -38.43 41.45
CA LYS A 330 28.20 -38.05 42.84
C LYS A 330 27.88 -39.15 43.87
N ASN A 331 27.14 -40.18 43.45
CA ASN A 331 26.69 -41.29 44.29
C ASN A 331 27.37 -42.63 43.95
N ASN A 332 28.25 -42.63 42.95
CA ASN A 332 29.28 -43.65 42.72
C ASN A 332 30.61 -43.08 43.18
#